data_AF-A0A9W7UJW9-F1
#
_entry.id   AF-A0A9W7UJW9-F1
#
_cell.length_a   1.000
_cell.length_b   1.000
_cell.length_c   1.000
_cell.angle_alpha   90.00
_cell.angle_beta   90.00
_cell.angle_gamma   90.00
#
_symmetry.space_group_name_H-M   'P 1'
#
loop_
_entity.id
_entity.type
_entity.pdbx_description
1 polymer ?
#
loop_
_entity_poly.entity_id
_entity_poly.type
_entity_poly.pdbx_seq_one_letter_code
_entity_poly.pdbx_strand_id
1 'polypeptide(L)'
;MTIVRRFHSPGNLKDFDSIPNQVEAWHEIISDFFNSNIQDVQQELAALGGIPQFYNPSITETSSDMQTLDITWNAFPRVIQIRNHNNPDLYLPAAEKLNPNGIRQHDEYCEWHTERDQENKVLRVTFTCEGPEYWQSLADGYPTRYSGPRTAGAQGSKDVLLAMYQKYISKDVSLTDLLNPDGTYNPNNKWNTTHGAMHLIQPNNTLSAEINIAARATILRKDAHGEMINEPTALINCSRFGEAQRFSDPTIGFQVNKLAQQGLMITLQDPVGLYISDLDTSGFEAPDGSDPAQYWTILRGQKGQVLRAVYEVPASANFKVGDMTIDGRPIEFGGQIAESITMKLTGVASKHHSIQNPLLTCPGSSDDAVRPAGLVAGDNEILPTRVIR
;
A
#
# COMPACT_ATOMS: atom_id res chain seq x y z
N MET A 1 -27.30 -9.59 1.09
CA MET A 1 -26.14 -10.05 1.88
C MET A 1 -25.19 -10.72 0.90
N THR A 2 -23.91 -10.35 0.94
CA THR A 2 -22.91 -10.83 -0.01
C THR A 2 -21.71 -11.32 0.79
N ILE A 3 -21.23 -12.54 0.51
CA ILE A 3 -20.00 -13.09 1.08
C ILE A 3 -18.90 -13.13 0.03
N VAL A 4 -17.70 -12.72 0.39
CA VAL A 4 -16.50 -12.90 -0.45
C VAL A 4 -16.08 -14.36 -0.34
N ARG A 5 -16.53 -15.21 -1.26
CA ARG A 5 -16.20 -16.65 -1.22
C ARG A 5 -14.70 -16.93 -1.28
N ARG A 6 -13.96 -16.04 -1.92
CA ARG A 6 -12.52 -16.10 -2.12
C ARG A 6 -12.01 -14.70 -2.43
N PHE A 7 -10.90 -14.30 -1.82
CA PHE A 7 -10.27 -13.03 -2.19
C PHE A 7 -9.66 -13.15 -3.59
N HIS A 8 -9.95 -12.16 -4.43
CA HIS A 8 -9.36 -12.06 -5.76
C HIS A 8 -7.99 -11.36 -5.70
N SER A 9 -7.14 -11.64 -6.67
CA SER A 9 -5.90 -10.89 -6.86
C SER A 9 -6.19 -9.40 -7.13
N PRO A 10 -5.30 -8.48 -6.69
CA PRO A 10 -5.49 -7.04 -6.92
C PRO A 10 -5.77 -6.76 -8.40
N GLY A 11 -6.70 -5.84 -8.69
CA GLY A 11 -7.06 -5.49 -10.06
C GLY A 11 -7.64 -6.66 -10.88
N ASN A 12 -8.10 -7.73 -10.22
CA ASN A 12 -8.59 -8.97 -10.84
C ASN A 12 -7.58 -9.66 -11.78
N LEU A 13 -6.28 -9.49 -11.50
CA LEU A 13 -5.22 -10.17 -12.25
C LEU A 13 -5.39 -11.69 -12.23
N LYS A 14 -4.92 -12.33 -13.31
CA LYS A 14 -5.09 -13.77 -13.57
C LYS A 14 -3.78 -14.53 -13.65
N ASP A 15 -2.67 -13.91 -13.24
CA ASP A 15 -1.34 -14.54 -13.36
C ASP A 15 -1.20 -15.79 -12.46
N PHE A 16 -2.05 -15.92 -11.44
CA PHE A 16 -2.12 -17.09 -10.57
C PHE A 16 -2.90 -18.26 -11.16
N ASP A 17 -3.76 -18.04 -12.17
CA ASP A 17 -4.69 -19.07 -12.66
C ASP A 17 -3.96 -20.28 -13.27
N SER A 18 -2.76 -20.08 -13.80
CA SER A 18 -1.92 -21.15 -14.35
C SER A 18 -0.98 -21.80 -13.32
N ILE A 19 -0.97 -21.34 -12.07
CA ILE A 19 -0.05 -21.82 -11.03
C ILE A 19 -0.84 -22.69 -10.05
N PRO A 20 -0.47 -23.99 -9.88
CA PRO A 20 -1.19 -24.89 -8.99
C PRO A 20 -1.37 -24.33 -7.57
N ASN A 21 -2.61 -24.35 -7.09
CA ASN A 21 -3.05 -23.91 -5.75
C ASN A 21 -2.79 -22.44 -5.42
N GLN A 22 -2.31 -21.63 -6.37
CA GLN A 22 -1.86 -20.27 -6.08
C GLN A 22 -3.02 -19.32 -5.75
N VAL A 23 -4.18 -19.54 -6.35
CA VAL A 23 -5.37 -18.72 -6.08
C VAL A 23 -5.93 -19.02 -4.68
N GLU A 24 -5.88 -20.28 -4.25
CA GLU A 24 -6.26 -20.71 -2.91
C GLU A 24 -5.26 -20.17 -1.87
N ALA A 25 -3.96 -20.23 -2.15
CA ALA A 25 -2.92 -19.64 -1.30
C ALA A 25 -3.09 -18.12 -1.16
N TRP A 26 -3.42 -17.41 -2.25
CA TRP A 26 -3.69 -15.98 -2.18
C TRP A 26 -4.86 -15.65 -1.24
N HIS A 27 -5.95 -16.41 -1.34
CA HIS A 27 -7.07 -16.26 -0.43
C HIS A 27 -6.69 -16.54 1.04
N GLU A 28 -5.93 -17.60 1.29
CA GLU A 28 -5.41 -17.95 2.62
C GLU A 28 -4.57 -16.80 3.20
N ILE A 29 -3.64 -16.24 2.42
CA ILE A 29 -2.79 -15.10 2.82
C ILE A 29 -3.62 -13.88 3.21
N ILE A 30 -4.52 -13.43 2.33
CA ILE A 30 -5.32 -12.23 2.59
C ILE A 30 -6.27 -12.46 3.76
N SER A 31 -6.94 -13.62 3.82
CA SER A 31 -7.81 -13.96 4.94
C SER A 31 -7.07 -13.97 6.28
N ASP A 32 -5.84 -14.51 6.30
CA ASP A 32 -4.99 -14.51 7.49
C ASP A 32 -4.57 -13.09 7.93
N PHE A 33 -4.27 -12.20 6.99
CA PHE A 33 -4.01 -10.79 7.31
C PHE A 33 -5.21 -10.11 7.95
N PHE A 34 -6.43 -10.34 7.46
CA PHE A 34 -7.63 -9.83 8.12
C PHE A 34 -7.79 -10.42 9.53
N ASN A 35 -7.71 -11.75 9.65
CA ASN A 35 -7.97 -12.44 10.91
C ASN A 35 -6.97 -12.06 12.01
N SER A 36 -5.68 -11.96 11.66
CA SER A 36 -4.63 -11.53 12.60
C SER A 36 -4.90 -10.12 13.13
N ASN A 37 -5.25 -9.18 12.24
CA ASN A 37 -5.57 -7.81 12.65
C ASN A 37 -6.85 -7.71 13.48
N ILE A 38 -7.89 -8.50 13.16
CA ILE A 38 -9.11 -8.58 13.97
C ILE A 38 -8.81 -9.12 15.36
N GLN A 39 -7.94 -10.13 15.46
CA GLN A 39 -7.50 -10.69 16.73
C GLN A 39 -6.76 -9.66 17.58
N ASP A 40 -5.84 -8.90 16.99
CA ASP A 40 -5.11 -7.83 17.69
C ASP A 40 -6.05 -6.72 18.20
N VAL A 41 -6.99 -6.30 17.36
CA VAL A 41 -8.04 -5.32 17.76
C VAL A 41 -8.91 -5.88 18.88
N GLN A 42 -9.34 -7.14 18.79
CA GLN A 42 -10.15 -7.80 19.83
C GLN A 42 -9.41 -7.86 21.16
N GLN A 43 -8.12 -8.22 21.16
CA GLN A 43 -7.30 -8.29 22.37
C GLN A 43 -7.23 -6.93 23.08
N GLU A 44 -7.09 -5.85 22.32
CA GLU A 44 -7.00 -4.51 22.88
C GLU A 44 -8.34 -4.02 23.44
N LEU A 45 -9.45 -4.35 22.77
CA LEU A 45 -10.80 -3.99 23.21
C LEU A 45 -11.31 -4.85 24.38
N ALA A 46 -10.78 -6.06 24.57
CA ALA A 46 -11.31 -7.06 25.49
C ALA A 46 -11.39 -6.58 26.94
N ALA A 47 -10.40 -5.81 27.41
CA ALA A 47 -10.35 -5.32 28.78
C ALA A 47 -11.55 -4.41 29.14
N LEU A 48 -12.17 -3.78 28.14
CA LEU A 48 -13.31 -2.88 28.30
C LEU A 48 -14.60 -3.45 27.67
N GLY A 49 -14.61 -4.73 27.29
CA GLY A 49 -15.77 -5.40 26.69
C GLY A 49 -16.14 -4.90 25.29
N GLY A 50 -15.20 -4.29 24.56
CA GLY A 50 -15.42 -3.82 23.19
C GLY A 50 -15.44 -4.96 22.16
N ILE A 51 -15.98 -4.65 20.98
CA ILE A 51 -16.18 -5.58 19.87
C ILE A 51 -15.47 -5.04 18.61
N PRO A 52 -14.66 -5.85 17.90
CA PRO A 52 -14.07 -5.45 16.62
C PRO A 52 -15.14 -5.03 15.62
N GLN A 53 -15.01 -3.80 15.12
CA GLN A 53 -15.84 -3.30 14.02
C GLN A 53 -15.26 -3.69 12.66
N PHE A 54 -13.95 -3.97 12.58
CA PHE A 54 -13.32 -4.52 11.39
C PHE A 54 -13.61 -6.01 11.27
N TYR A 55 -13.94 -6.49 10.07
CA TYR A 55 -14.26 -7.90 9.84
C TYR A 55 -13.68 -8.46 8.53
N ASN A 56 -13.53 -9.79 8.50
CA ASN A 56 -13.12 -10.53 7.32
C ASN A 56 -14.36 -10.86 6.46
N PRO A 57 -14.50 -10.31 5.25
CA PRO A 57 -15.68 -10.48 4.41
C PRO A 57 -15.78 -11.87 3.77
N SER A 58 -14.76 -12.72 3.94
CA SER A 58 -14.82 -14.14 3.56
C SER A 58 -15.37 -15.06 4.63
N ILE A 59 -15.52 -14.55 5.86
CA ILE A 59 -16.07 -15.29 7.00
C ILE A 59 -17.40 -14.69 7.44
N THR A 60 -17.47 -13.35 7.50
CA THR A 60 -18.64 -12.60 7.92
C THR A 60 -19.33 -11.99 6.71
N GLU A 61 -20.65 -12.22 6.58
CA GLU A 61 -21.42 -11.66 5.49
C GLU A 61 -21.49 -10.13 5.55
N THR A 62 -21.29 -9.48 4.40
CA THR A 62 -21.53 -8.05 4.27
C THR A 62 -23.02 -7.81 4.06
N SER A 63 -23.59 -6.93 4.90
CA SER A 63 -25.01 -6.60 4.89
C SER A 63 -25.45 -5.89 3.60
N SER A 64 -26.74 -6.02 3.27
CA SER A 64 -27.32 -5.42 2.07
C SER A 64 -27.39 -3.90 2.08
N ASP A 65 -27.28 -3.27 3.25
CA ASP A 65 -27.21 -1.81 3.40
C ASP A 65 -25.79 -1.25 3.26
N MET A 66 -24.83 -2.08 2.83
CA MET A 66 -23.45 -1.68 2.66
C MET A 66 -23.31 -0.47 1.72
N GLN A 67 -22.35 0.39 2.06
CA GLN A 67 -21.88 1.48 1.22
C GLN A 67 -20.37 1.36 1.04
N THR A 68 -19.90 1.84 -0.10
CA THR A 68 -18.48 1.89 -0.43
C THR A 68 -17.99 3.33 -0.36
N LEU A 69 -16.76 3.53 0.09
CA LEU A 69 -16.07 4.81 0.05
C LEU A 69 -14.70 4.63 -0.59
N ASP A 70 -14.46 5.33 -1.69
CA ASP A 70 -13.10 5.50 -2.21
C ASP A 70 -12.38 6.51 -1.31
N ILE A 71 -11.34 6.06 -0.63
CA ILE A 71 -10.45 6.91 0.16
C ILE A 71 -9.25 7.23 -0.72
N THR A 72 -9.03 8.52 -1.00
CA THR A 72 -8.05 8.97 -1.99
C THR A 72 -6.95 9.82 -1.39
N TRP A 73 -5.75 9.73 -1.95
CA TRP A 73 -4.59 10.56 -1.60
C TRP A 73 -3.69 10.79 -2.83
N ASN A 74 -2.69 11.67 -2.70
CA ASN A 74 -1.74 11.97 -3.77
C ASN A 74 -0.64 10.91 -3.83
N ALA A 75 -0.20 10.54 -5.04
CA ALA A 75 0.87 9.55 -5.22
C ALA A 75 2.29 10.08 -4.87
N PHE A 76 2.50 11.39 -4.85
CA PHE A 76 3.80 11.97 -4.54
C PHE A 76 4.10 11.90 -3.02
N PRO A 77 5.30 11.45 -2.61
CA PRO A 77 5.66 11.31 -1.20
C PRO A 77 5.68 12.61 -0.42
N ARG A 78 4.69 12.81 0.47
CA ARG A 78 4.63 13.99 1.35
C ARG A 78 5.88 14.14 2.21
N VAL A 79 6.43 13.01 2.67
CA VAL A 79 7.63 12.98 3.50
C VAL A 79 8.83 13.62 2.77
N ILE A 80 8.94 13.46 1.45
CA ILE A 80 10.00 14.09 0.65
C ILE A 80 9.75 15.60 0.57
N GLN A 81 8.51 16.06 0.39
CA GLN A 81 8.17 17.49 0.43
C GLN A 81 8.52 18.11 1.80
N ILE A 82 8.14 17.46 2.90
CA ILE A 82 8.42 17.91 4.26
C ILE A 82 9.92 18.03 4.52
N ARG A 83 10.73 17.03 4.13
CA ARG A 83 12.19 17.06 4.32
C ARG A 83 12.88 18.18 3.55
N ASN A 84 12.29 18.61 2.43
CA ASN A 84 12.85 19.63 1.55
C ASN A 84 12.11 20.97 1.63
N HIS A 85 11.30 21.23 2.67
CA HIS A 85 10.49 22.45 2.76
C HIS A 85 11.30 23.75 2.68
N ASN A 86 12.58 23.74 3.10
CA ASN A 86 13.46 24.91 3.04
C ASN A 86 14.07 25.14 1.65
N ASN A 87 13.95 24.17 0.74
CA ASN A 87 14.42 24.27 -0.63
C ASN A 87 13.52 23.44 -1.57
N PRO A 88 12.36 24.00 -1.96
CA PRO A 88 11.35 23.28 -2.75
C PRO A 88 11.86 22.83 -4.12
N ASP A 89 12.93 23.41 -4.65
CA ASP A 89 13.51 22.95 -5.93
C ASP A 89 14.21 21.57 -5.80
N LEU A 90 14.40 21.05 -4.58
CA LEU A 90 15.10 19.79 -4.34
C LEU A 90 14.19 18.56 -4.17
N TYR A 91 12.89 18.73 -3.90
CA TYR A 91 12.05 17.56 -3.57
C TYR A 91 11.85 16.64 -4.78
N LEU A 92 11.68 17.19 -5.98
CA LEU A 92 11.55 16.43 -7.24
C LEU A 92 12.85 15.67 -7.58
N PRO A 93 14.03 16.31 -7.63
CA PRO A 93 15.30 15.59 -7.79
C PRO A 93 15.57 14.55 -6.70
N ALA A 94 15.12 14.79 -5.46
CA ALA A 94 15.30 13.85 -4.35
C ALA A 94 14.47 12.57 -4.53
N ALA A 95 13.27 12.67 -5.13
CA ALA A 95 12.41 11.52 -5.38
C ALA A 95 13.01 10.55 -6.41
N GLU A 96 13.75 11.02 -7.42
CA GLU A 96 14.41 10.13 -8.40
C GLU A 96 15.53 9.25 -7.82
N LYS A 97 15.96 9.50 -6.58
CA LYS A 97 17.09 8.80 -5.96
C LYS A 97 16.64 7.64 -5.09
N LEU A 98 17.30 6.50 -5.27
CA LEU A 98 17.26 5.42 -4.29
C LEU A 98 17.94 5.86 -2.99
N ASN A 99 17.44 5.38 -1.86
CA ASN A 99 18.12 5.55 -0.58
C ASN A 99 19.42 4.69 -0.52
N PRO A 100 20.27 4.85 0.51
CA PRO A 100 21.53 4.08 0.61
C PRO A 100 21.35 2.55 0.62
N ASN A 101 20.16 2.05 0.93
CA ASN A 101 19.84 0.62 0.90
C ASN A 101 19.35 0.14 -0.47
N GLY A 102 19.37 1.01 -1.50
CA GLY A 102 18.92 0.69 -2.85
C GLY A 102 17.40 0.66 -3.03
N ILE A 103 16.64 1.26 -2.09
CA ILE A 103 15.18 1.24 -2.09
C ILE A 103 14.64 2.61 -2.49
N ARG A 104 13.52 2.64 -3.22
CA ARG A 104 12.82 3.89 -3.55
C ARG A 104 12.31 4.58 -2.29
N GLN A 105 12.31 5.90 -2.32
CA GLN A 105 11.81 6.72 -1.22
C GLN A 105 10.30 6.98 -1.31
N HIS A 106 9.61 6.36 -2.27
CA HIS A 106 8.20 6.65 -2.55
C HIS A 106 7.27 5.86 -1.65
N ASP A 107 6.68 6.54 -0.69
CA ASP A 107 6.09 5.90 0.48
C ASP A 107 4.57 6.12 0.59
N GLU A 108 3.94 6.44 -0.54
CA GLU A 108 2.50 6.68 -0.72
C GLU A 108 1.84 5.61 -1.63
N TYR A 109 2.35 4.37 -1.56
CA TYR A 109 1.83 3.22 -2.30
C TYR A 109 1.84 3.37 -3.83
N CYS A 110 2.66 4.27 -4.36
CA CYS A 110 2.94 4.42 -5.78
C CYS A 110 4.43 4.63 -5.97
N GLU A 111 5.05 3.77 -6.77
CA GLU A 111 6.46 3.85 -7.10
C GLU A 111 6.63 3.98 -8.61
N TRP A 112 7.65 4.72 -9.03
CA TRP A 112 7.92 4.92 -10.45
C TRP A 112 9.40 4.77 -10.80
N HIS A 113 9.63 4.55 -12.09
CA HIS A 113 10.93 4.62 -12.73
C HIS A 113 10.86 5.57 -13.94
N THR A 114 11.81 6.49 -14.01
CA THR A 114 11.94 7.48 -15.08
C THR A 114 13.05 7.04 -16.03
N GLU A 115 12.69 6.77 -17.27
CA GLU A 115 13.64 6.47 -18.35
C GLU A 115 14.00 7.76 -19.07
N ARG A 116 15.29 7.92 -19.37
CA ARG A 116 15.85 9.13 -19.95
C ARG A 116 16.72 8.82 -21.16
N ASP A 117 16.83 9.80 -22.06
CA ASP A 117 17.79 9.73 -23.16
C ASP A 117 19.21 10.16 -22.74
N GLN A 118 20.10 10.21 -23.72
CA GLN A 118 21.50 10.62 -23.54
C GLN A 118 21.66 12.10 -23.17
N GLU A 119 20.64 12.93 -23.40
CA GLU A 119 20.58 14.35 -23.03
C GLU A 119 19.86 14.56 -21.69
N ASN A 120 19.57 13.47 -20.96
CA ASN A 120 18.84 13.44 -19.69
C ASN A 120 17.37 13.89 -19.77
N LYS A 121 16.79 14.00 -20.97
CA LYS A 121 15.35 14.29 -21.15
C LYS A 121 14.52 13.05 -20.82
N VAL A 122 13.37 13.27 -20.20
CA VAL A 122 12.42 12.20 -19.87
C VAL A 122 11.84 11.62 -21.16
N LEU A 123 12.01 10.31 -21.34
CA LEU A 123 11.40 9.57 -22.44
C LEU A 123 10.07 8.96 -22.01
N ARG A 124 10.07 8.37 -20.81
CA ARG A 124 9.00 7.52 -20.31
C ARG A 124 9.02 7.51 -18.79
N VAL A 125 7.85 7.45 -18.17
CA VAL A 125 7.71 7.21 -16.74
C VAL A 125 6.77 6.04 -16.52
N THR A 126 7.25 4.98 -15.87
CA THR A 126 6.42 3.81 -15.52
C THR A 126 6.06 3.87 -14.06
N PHE A 127 4.76 3.80 -13.75
CA PHE A 127 4.19 3.80 -12.39
C PHE A 127 3.66 2.42 -12.03
N THR A 128 3.83 2.02 -10.76
CA THR A 128 3.29 0.78 -10.21
C THR A 128 2.82 0.97 -8.78
N CYS A 129 1.69 0.36 -8.44
CA CYS A 129 1.19 0.16 -7.09
C CYS A 129 0.96 -1.32 -6.77
N GLU A 130 1.61 -2.23 -7.52
CA GLU A 130 1.54 -3.66 -7.26
C GLU A 130 2.34 -4.01 -6.00
N GLY A 131 1.67 -4.56 -4.99
CA GLY A 131 2.28 -4.88 -3.70
C GLY A 131 3.29 -6.03 -3.76
N PRO A 132 4.32 -6.04 -2.89
CA PRO A 132 5.34 -7.08 -2.87
C PRO A 132 4.77 -8.47 -2.56
N GLU A 133 3.68 -8.57 -1.79
CA GLU A 133 3.04 -9.85 -1.47
C GLU A 133 2.54 -10.58 -2.70
N TYR A 134 2.01 -9.85 -3.70
CA TYR A 134 1.55 -10.45 -4.96
C TYR A 134 2.72 -11.10 -5.71
N TRP A 135 3.82 -10.39 -5.85
CA TRP A 135 4.99 -10.83 -6.62
C TRP A 135 5.78 -11.93 -5.92
N GLN A 136 5.90 -11.86 -4.59
CA GLN A 136 6.49 -12.94 -3.80
C GLN A 136 5.62 -14.21 -3.86
N SER A 137 4.29 -14.07 -3.80
CA SER A 137 3.38 -15.21 -3.97
C SER A 137 3.46 -15.79 -5.38
N LEU A 138 3.52 -14.94 -6.41
CA LEU A 138 3.75 -15.37 -7.80
C LEU A 138 5.01 -16.21 -7.93
N ALA A 139 6.09 -15.80 -7.26
CA ALA A 139 7.40 -16.39 -7.43
C ALA A 139 7.66 -17.62 -6.56
N ASP A 140 7.22 -17.59 -5.30
CA ASP A 140 7.57 -18.55 -4.24
C ASP A 140 6.35 -19.14 -3.51
N GLY A 141 5.14 -18.91 -4.02
CA GLY A 141 3.89 -19.42 -3.48
C GLY A 141 3.29 -18.54 -2.38
N TYR A 142 4.14 -18.00 -1.52
CA TYR A 142 3.75 -17.14 -0.40
C TYR A 142 4.78 -16.03 -0.15
N PRO A 143 4.38 -14.91 0.46
CA PRO A 143 5.30 -13.83 0.83
C PRO A 143 6.41 -14.32 1.77
N THR A 144 7.61 -13.75 1.65
CA THR A 144 8.78 -14.16 2.45
C THR A 144 8.55 -13.98 3.95
N ARG A 145 7.83 -12.92 4.33
CA ARG A 145 7.52 -12.60 5.74
C ARG A 145 6.20 -13.21 6.21
N TYR A 146 5.54 -14.04 5.40
CA TYR A 146 4.28 -14.68 5.77
C TYR A 146 4.51 -15.83 6.74
N SER A 147 3.96 -15.70 7.95
CA SER A 147 4.05 -16.68 9.05
C SER A 147 2.74 -17.44 9.31
N GLY A 148 1.70 -17.18 8.51
CA GLY A 148 0.41 -17.84 8.64
C GLY A 148 0.38 -19.28 8.09
N PRO A 149 -0.80 -19.91 8.10
CA PRO A 149 -1.00 -21.25 7.57
C PRO A 149 -0.62 -21.35 6.08
N ARG A 150 0.00 -22.47 5.67
CA ARG A 150 0.35 -22.74 4.26
C ARG A 150 -0.37 -23.98 3.76
N THR A 151 -1.68 -24.06 3.99
CA THR A 151 -2.46 -25.27 3.77
C THR A 151 -2.77 -25.50 2.30
N ALA A 152 -2.82 -24.44 1.48
CA ALA A 152 -2.97 -24.58 0.03
C ALA A 152 -1.72 -25.17 -0.65
N GLY A 153 -0.54 -25.04 -0.02
CA GLY A 153 0.70 -25.67 -0.48
C GLY A 153 1.23 -25.14 -1.82
N ALA A 154 0.84 -23.93 -2.21
CA ALA A 154 1.34 -23.29 -3.44
C ALA A 154 2.87 -23.09 -3.38
N GLN A 155 3.51 -23.23 -4.55
CA GLN A 155 4.97 -23.10 -4.71
C GLN A 155 5.37 -21.92 -5.60
N GLY A 156 4.41 -21.17 -6.15
CA GLY A 156 4.67 -20.13 -7.15
C GLY A 156 5.15 -20.69 -8.49
N SER A 157 5.61 -19.81 -9.36
CA SER A 157 6.21 -20.14 -10.65
C SER A 157 7.25 -19.10 -11.06
N LYS A 158 8.52 -19.54 -11.13
CA LYS A 158 9.63 -18.74 -11.65
C LYS A 158 9.52 -18.44 -13.14
N ASP A 159 8.87 -19.31 -13.89
CA ASP A 159 8.62 -19.12 -15.32
C ASP A 159 7.60 -18.01 -15.56
N VAL A 160 6.49 -18.01 -14.81
CA VAL A 160 5.50 -16.92 -14.89
C VAL A 160 6.12 -15.60 -14.42
N LEU A 161 6.90 -15.62 -13.32
CA LEU A 161 7.64 -14.45 -12.86
C LEU A 161 8.54 -13.88 -13.97
N LEU A 162 9.38 -14.72 -14.59
CA LEU A 162 10.29 -14.32 -15.65
C LEU A 162 9.53 -13.73 -16.84
N ALA A 163 8.46 -14.40 -17.28
CA ALA A 163 7.64 -13.93 -18.41
C ALA A 163 7.03 -12.56 -18.14
N MET A 164 6.60 -12.29 -16.91
CA MET A 164 6.08 -10.98 -16.53
C MET A 164 7.16 -9.90 -16.56
N TYR A 165 8.34 -10.17 -16.01
CA TYR A 165 9.49 -9.25 -16.10
C TYR A 165 9.89 -8.96 -17.55
N GLN A 166 9.92 -9.98 -18.39
CA GLN A 166 10.20 -9.84 -19.82
C GLN A 166 9.11 -9.09 -20.59
N LYS A 167 7.90 -9.03 -20.06
CA LYS A 167 6.78 -8.31 -20.66
C LYS A 167 6.76 -6.84 -20.25
N TYR A 168 6.97 -6.57 -18.96
CA TYR A 168 6.72 -5.24 -18.39
C TYR A 168 7.97 -4.42 -18.09
N ILE A 169 9.16 -5.05 -18.07
CA ILE A 169 10.43 -4.36 -17.85
C ILE A 169 11.33 -4.45 -19.08
N SER A 170 11.85 -5.63 -19.43
CA SER A 170 12.73 -5.79 -20.60
C SER A 170 12.84 -7.24 -21.03
N LYS A 171 12.89 -7.49 -22.34
CA LYS A 171 13.13 -8.82 -22.92
C LYS A 171 14.49 -9.42 -22.52
N ASP A 172 15.43 -8.59 -22.09
CA ASP A 172 16.77 -9.00 -21.68
C ASP A 172 16.83 -9.56 -20.25
N VAL A 173 15.71 -9.54 -19.51
CA VAL A 173 15.66 -10.12 -18.17
C VAL A 173 15.92 -11.62 -18.25
N SER A 174 16.87 -12.09 -17.45
CA SER A 174 17.12 -13.51 -17.20
C SER A 174 16.60 -13.93 -15.83
N LEU A 175 16.27 -15.22 -15.66
CA LEU A 175 15.82 -15.72 -14.35
C LEU A 175 16.87 -15.50 -13.26
N THR A 176 18.15 -15.68 -13.59
CA THR A 176 19.27 -15.47 -12.67
C THR A 176 19.34 -14.04 -12.12
N ASP A 177 18.87 -13.04 -12.87
CA ASP A 177 18.82 -11.67 -12.37
C ASP A 177 17.77 -11.48 -11.25
N LEU A 178 16.75 -12.34 -11.20
CA LEU A 178 15.57 -12.20 -10.34
C LEU A 178 15.70 -12.95 -9.02
N LEU A 179 16.75 -13.76 -8.84
CA LEU A 179 16.88 -14.67 -7.71
C LEU A 179 18.01 -14.27 -6.76
N ASN A 180 17.82 -14.56 -5.48
CA ASN A 180 18.89 -14.61 -4.50
C ASN A 180 19.78 -15.85 -4.73
N PRO A 181 20.98 -15.93 -4.13
CA PRO A 181 21.85 -17.10 -4.24
C PRO A 181 21.22 -18.42 -3.76
N ASP A 182 20.22 -18.36 -2.88
CA ASP A 182 19.45 -19.53 -2.40
C ASP A 182 18.29 -19.94 -3.31
N GLY A 183 18.10 -19.25 -4.44
CA GLY A 183 17.04 -19.51 -5.42
C GLY A 183 15.69 -18.85 -5.11
N THR A 184 15.55 -18.17 -3.97
CA THR A 184 14.34 -17.40 -3.64
C THR A 184 14.25 -16.14 -4.49
N TYR A 185 13.05 -15.59 -4.67
CA TYR A 185 12.88 -14.34 -5.40
C TYR A 185 13.56 -13.17 -4.67
N ASN A 186 14.32 -12.37 -5.41
CA ASN A 186 14.89 -11.13 -4.94
C ASN A 186 13.99 -9.95 -5.36
N PRO A 187 13.13 -9.39 -4.48
CA PRO A 187 12.30 -8.24 -4.82
C PRO A 187 13.13 -6.97 -5.12
N ASN A 188 14.38 -6.91 -4.66
CA ASN A 188 15.28 -5.76 -4.85
C ASN A 188 16.27 -5.99 -6.00
N ASN A 189 15.93 -6.85 -6.96
CA ASN A 189 16.76 -7.08 -8.15
C ASN A 189 16.91 -5.80 -8.99
N LYS A 190 17.91 -5.78 -9.89
CA LYS A 190 18.22 -4.60 -10.73
C LYS A 190 17.03 -4.15 -11.60
N TRP A 191 16.18 -5.08 -12.03
CA TRP A 191 15.02 -4.83 -12.89
C TRP A 191 13.83 -4.22 -12.13
N ASN A 192 13.83 -4.27 -10.79
CA ASN A 192 12.85 -3.60 -9.93
C ASN A 192 13.40 -2.32 -9.26
N THR A 193 14.68 -1.99 -9.50
CA THR A 193 15.37 -0.89 -8.84
C THR A 193 15.98 0.07 -9.87
N THR A 194 17.12 -0.29 -10.44
CA THR A 194 17.93 0.60 -11.28
C THR A 194 17.52 0.60 -12.75
N HIS A 195 16.86 -0.45 -13.22
CA HIS A 195 16.47 -0.64 -14.63
C HIS A 195 14.95 -0.63 -14.84
N GLY A 196 14.16 -0.37 -13.80
CA GLY A 196 12.70 -0.43 -13.87
C GLY A 196 12.04 -0.38 -12.50
N ALA A 197 10.71 -0.35 -12.51
CA ALA A 197 9.86 -0.52 -11.33
C ALA A 197 8.81 -1.59 -11.65
N MET A 198 9.10 -2.83 -11.24
CA MET A 198 8.19 -3.97 -11.38
C MET A 198 7.04 -3.91 -10.35
N HIS A 199 7.37 -3.63 -9.10
CA HIS A 199 6.42 -3.61 -8.01
C HIS A 199 6.97 -2.76 -6.87
N LEU A 200 6.15 -2.50 -5.86
CA LEU A 200 6.54 -1.71 -4.70
C LEU A 200 7.70 -2.38 -3.95
N ILE A 201 8.75 -1.62 -3.63
CA ILE A 201 9.90 -2.06 -2.80
C ILE A 201 10.06 -1.24 -1.53
N GLN A 202 9.31 -0.15 -1.37
CA GLN A 202 9.30 0.61 -0.13
C GLN A 202 8.71 -0.28 0.99
N PRO A 203 9.38 -0.45 2.15
CA PRO A 203 9.03 -1.52 3.10
C PRO A 203 7.68 -1.39 3.81
N ASN A 204 7.12 -0.18 3.82
CA ASN A 204 5.83 0.13 4.42
C ASN A 204 4.71 0.09 3.36
N ASN A 205 5.02 -0.02 2.08
CA ASN A 205 4.04 -0.09 1.00
C ASN A 205 3.58 -1.55 0.80
N THR A 206 2.87 -2.11 1.78
CA THR A 206 2.42 -3.51 1.77
C THR A 206 0.91 -3.61 1.97
N LEU A 207 0.29 -4.66 1.42
CA LEU A 207 -1.14 -4.92 1.65
C LEU A 207 -1.41 -5.26 3.12
N SER A 208 -0.49 -5.96 3.77
CA SER A 208 -0.63 -6.27 5.21
C SER A 208 -0.64 -5.00 6.07
N ALA A 209 0.17 -3.99 5.73
CA ALA A 209 0.21 -2.70 6.42
C ALA A 209 -1.11 -1.95 6.23
N GLU A 210 -1.66 -1.94 5.03
CA GLU A 210 -2.94 -1.29 4.75
C GLU A 210 -4.10 -1.94 5.52
N ILE A 211 -4.20 -3.28 5.48
CA ILE A 211 -5.21 -4.01 6.27
C ILE A 211 -5.06 -3.70 7.77
N ASN A 212 -3.83 -3.55 8.26
CA ASN A 212 -3.57 -3.15 9.64
C ASN A 212 -4.08 -1.73 9.93
N ILE A 213 -3.79 -0.74 9.09
CA ILE A 213 -4.26 0.63 9.27
C ILE A 213 -5.79 0.64 9.35
N ALA A 214 -6.48 0.02 8.39
CA ALA A 214 -7.93 -0.06 8.37
C ALA A 214 -8.50 -0.76 9.63
N ALA A 215 -7.90 -1.85 10.08
CA ALA A 215 -8.37 -2.54 11.28
C ALA A 215 -8.14 -1.71 12.56
N ARG A 216 -6.91 -1.24 12.78
CA ARG A 216 -6.49 -0.52 13.99
C ARG A 216 -7.20 0.82 14.12
N ALA A 217 -7.50 1.48 13.00
CA ALA A 217 -8.26 2.73 12.97
C ALA A 217 -9.70 2.59 13.50
N THR A 218 -10.25 1.37 13.61
CA THR A 218 -11.57 1.16 14.22
C THR A 218 -11.58 1.32 15.74
N ILE A 219 -10.41 1.35 16.39
CA ILE A 219 -10.32 1.58 17.83
C ILE A 219 -10.54 3.07 18.13
N LEU A 220 -11.57 3.37 18.91
CA LEU A 220 -11.86 4.75 19.33
C LEU A 220 -10.92 5.15 20.47
N ARG A 221 -10.28 6.32 20.32
CA ARG A 221 -9.31 6.83 21.30
C ARG A 221 -9.81 8.03 22.06
N LYS A 222 -9.33 8.21 23.29
CA LYS A 222 -9.49 9.43 24.08
C LYS A 222 -8.14 10.05 24.46
N ASP A 223 -8.15 11.36 24.64
CA ASP A 223 -7.01 12.12 25.15
C ASP A 223 -6.89 12.03 26.68
N ALA A 224 -5.94 12.78 27.25
CA ALA A 224 -5.72 12.83 28.70
C ALA A 224 -6.87 13.46 29.50
N HIS A 225 -7.77 14.21 28.86
CA HIS A 225 -8.96 14.79 29.48
C HIS A 225 -10.17 13.87 29.37
N GLY A 226 -10.04 12.73 28.68
CA GLY A 226 -11.11 11.78 28.44
C GLY A 226 -11.95 12.09 27.20
N GLU A 227 -11.57 13.10 26.43
CA GLU A 227 -12.28 13.52 25.22
C GLU A 227 -11.88 12.66 24.03
N MET A 228 -12.83 12.35 23.16
CA MET A 228 -12.58 11.54 21.97
C MET A 228 -11.60 12.26 21.03
N ILE A 229 -10.53 11.57 20.64
CA ILE A 229 -9.57 12.11 19.67
C ILE A 229 -10.21 12.07 18.29
N ASN A 230 -10.37 13.24 17.68
CA ASN A 230 -11.11 13.40 16.42
C ASN A 230 -10.38 14.26 15.38
N GLU A 231 -9.05 14.35 15.49
CA GLU A 231 -8.16 15.00 14.51
C GLU A 231 -7.20 13.94 13.93
N PRO A 232 -6.97 13.89 12.61
CA PRO A 232 -6.19 12.84 11.95
C PRO A 232 -4.79 12.61 12.56
N THR A 233 -4.02 13.67 12.79
CA THR A 233 -2.64 13.61 13.29
C THR A 233 -2.57 13.11 14.73
N ALA A 234 -3.44 13.61 15.60
CA ALA A 234 -3.57 13.19 16.98
C ALA A 234 -4.02 11.72 17.06
N LEU A 235 -4.95 11.31 16.18
CA LEU A 235 -5.46 9.94 16.15
C LEU A 235 -4.36 8.93 15.76
N ILE A 236 -3.62 9.20 14.68
CA ILE A 236 -2.55 8.29 14.22
C ILE A 236 -1.40 8.24 15.24
N ASN A 237 -1.02 9.38 15.83
CA ASN A 237 0.00 9.43 16.89
C ASN A 237 -0.42 8.66 18.14
N CYS A 238 -1.70 8.74 18.50
CA CYS A 238 -2.26 8.01 19.63
C CYS A 238 -2.36 6.51 19.33
N SER A 239 -2.92 6.12 18.19
CA SER A 239 -3.21 4.71 17.87
C SER A 239 -2.02 3.93 17.33
N ARG A 240 -0.98 4.63 16.85
CA ARG A 240 0.27 4.07 16.31
C ARG A 240 0.08 3.06 15.17
N PHE A 241 -0.90 3.31 14.29
CA PHE A 241 -1.19 2.41 13.17
C PHE A 241 -0.40 2.74 11.89
N GLY A 242 0.30 3.87 11.81
CA GLY A 242 1.04 4.27 10.60
C GLY A 242 1.93 5.49 10.83
N GLU A 243 2.33 6.16 9.73
CA GLU A 243 3.21 7.33 9.72
C GLU A 243 2.42 8.63 9.51
N ALA A 244 2.45 9.52 10.51
CA ALA A 244 1.68 10.77 10.53
C ALA A 244 2.10 11.76 9.43
N GLN A 245 3.33 11.66 8.92
CA GLN A 245 3.85 12.58 7.90
C GLN A 245 3.46 12.21 6.47
N ARG A 246 2.79 11.08 6.24
CA ARG A 246 2.24 10.68 4.94
C ARG A 246 0.94 11.41 4.60
N PHE A 247 0.47 11.24 3.37
CA PHE A 247 -0.90 11.54 2.95
C PHE A 247 -1.83 10.35 3.21
N SER A 248 -1.43 9.15 2.81
CA SER A 248 -2.23 7.91 2.90
C SER A 248 -2.66 7.57 4.32
N ASP A 249 -1.72 7.17 5.18
CA ASP A 249 -1.98 6.62 6.51
C ASP A 249 -2.94 7.49 7.38
N PRO A 250 -2.71 8.80 7.58
CA PRO A 250 -3.63 9.63 8.38
C PRO A 250 -5.00 9.80 7.71
N THR A 251 -5.07 9.84 6.37
CA THR A 251 -6.35 9.97 5.65
C THR A 251 -7.18 8.70 5.79
N ILE A 252 -6.58 7.54 5.55
CA ILE A 252 -7.23 6.23 5.66
C ILE A 252 -7.70 6.00 7.08
N GLY A 253 -6.81 6.16 8.06
CA GLY A 253 -7.13 5.95 9.46
C GLY A 253 -8.24 6.88 9.94
N PHE A 254 -8.22 8.15 9.55
CA PHE A 254 -9.27 9.09 9.94
C PHE A 254 -10.64 8.76 9.34
N GLN A 255 -10.70 8.46 8.03
CA GLN A 255 -11.97 8.13 7.37
C GLN A 255 -12.59 6.84 7.94
N VAL A 256 -11.75 5.82 8.20
CA VAL A 256 -12.21 4.59 8.85
C VAL A 256 -12.69 4.86 10.27
N ASN A 257 -11.96 5.66 11.05
CA ASN A 257 -12.36 5.98 12.43
C ASN A 257 -13.69 6.74 12.48
N LYS A 258 -13.97 7.64 11.53
CA LYS A 258 -15.27 8.32 11.41
C LYS A 258 -16.43 7.37 11.18
N LEU A 259 -16.22 6.27 10.45
CA LEU A 259 -17.21 5.21 10.28
C LEU A 259 -17.36 4.40 11.57
N ALA A 260 -16.25 4.14 12.27
CA ALA A 260 -16.27 3.41 13.54
C ALA A 260 -17.05 4.19 14.61
N GLN A 261 -16.88 5.52 14.69
CA GLN A 261 -17.63 6.41 15.58
C GLN A 261 -19.16 6.35 15.38
N GLN A 262 -19.60 6.02 14.16
CA GLN A 262 -21.03 5.84 13.83
C GLN A 262 -21.55 4.44 14.20
N GLY A 263 -20.69 3.58 14.75
CA GLY A 263 -21.01 2.21 15.12
C GLY A 263 -21.14 1.27 13.93
N LEU A 264 -20.56 1.60 12.77
CA LEU A 264 -20.65 0.76 11.58
C LEU A 264 -19.70 -0.44 11.64
N MET A 265 -20.06 -1.53 10.98
CA MET A 265 -19.15 -2.63 10.65
C MET A 265 -18.39 -2.28 9.38
N ILE A 266 -17.07 -2.48 9.39
CA ILE A 266 -16.13 -1.96 8.38
C ILE A 266 -15.27 -3.10 7.81
N THR A 267 -15.03 -3.07 6.51
CA THR A 267 -14.09 -3.96 5.83
C THR A 267 -13.50 -3.28 4.59
N LEU A 268 -12.68 -3.99 3.81
CA LEU A 268 -12.16 -3.50 2.53
C LEU A 268 -12.84 -4.22 1.36
N GLN A 269 -13.01 -3.51 0.25
CA GLN A 269 -13.58 -4.06 -0.98
C GLN A 269 -12.64 -5.10 -1.60
N ASP A 270 -13.19 -6.26 -1.95
CA ASP A 270 -12.51 -7.25 -2.79
C ASP A 270 -12.57 -6.86 -4.27
N PRO A 271 -11.49 -6.97 -5.07
CA PRO A 271 -10.12 -7.32 -4.67
C PRO A 271 -9.44 -6.25 -3.81
N VAL A 272 -8.86 -6.70 -2.69
CA VAL A 272 -8.09 -5.84 -1.79
C VAL A 272 -6.84 -5.35 -2.51
N GLY A 273 -6.64 -4.04 -2.53
CA GLY A 273 -5.52 -3.43 -3.22
C GLY A 273 -5.48 -1.91 -3.05
N LEU A 274 -4.31 -1.35 -3.39
CA LEU A 274 -4.12 0.08 -3.55
C LEU A 274 -4.02 0.34 -5.05
N TYR A 275 -4.74 1.34 -5.54
CA TYR A 275 -4.96 1.53 -6.97
C TYR A 275 -4.66 2.96 -7.38
N ILE A 276 -4.02 3.11 -8.53
CA ILE A 276 -4.08 4.38 -9.25
C ILE A 276 -5.54 4.55 -9.70
N SER A 277 -6.20 5.60 -9.21
CA SER A 277 -7.58 5.89 -9.56
C SER A 277 -7.68 6.71 -10.82
N ASP A 278 -6.80 7.71 -10.95
CA ASP A 278 -6.80 8.66 -12.05
C ASP A 278 -5.45 9.38 -12.20
N LEU A 279 -5.23 9.97 -13.37
CA LEU A 279 -4.19 10.95 -13.65
C LEU A 279 -4.90 12.24 -14.12
N ASP A 280 -4.76 13.31 -13.35
CA ASP A 280 -5.26 14.62 -13.75
C ASP A 280 -4.24 15.28 -14.69
N THR A 281 -4.55 15.35 -15.98
CA THR A 281 -3.67 16.03 -16.95
C THR A 281 -3.98 17.52 -17.08
N SER A 282 -4.75 18.11 -16.17
CA SER A 282 -4.93 19.56 -16.09
C SER A 282 -3.58 20.24 -15.91
N GLY A 283 -3.31 21.25 -16.74
CA GLY A 283 -2.02 21.96 -16.74
C GLY A 283 -0.92 21.28 -17.56
N PHE A 284 -1.14 20.07 -18.08
CA PHE A 284 -0.20 19.44 -19.00
C PHE A 284 -0.33 20.08 -20.38
N GLU A 285 0.78 20.30 -21.08
CA GLU A 285 0.77 20.80 -22.46
C GLU A 285 1.75 20.00 -23.34
N ALA A 286 1.27 19.53 -24.48
CA ALA A 286 2.10 18.92 -25.52
C ALA A 286 2.54 19.99 -26.53
N PRO A 287 3.81 19.98 -27.00
CA PRO A 287 4.31 20.96 -27.97
C PRO A 287 3.54 21.03 -29.30
N ASP A 288 2.91 19.92 -29.69
CA ASP A 288 2.12 19.82 -30.92
C ASP A 288 0.63 20.15 -30.71
N GLY A 289 0.23 20.54 -29.49
CA GLY A 289 -1.15 20.86 -29.12
C GLY A 289 -2.06 19.65 -28.94
N SER A 290 -1.51 18.44 -28.93
CA SER A 290 -2.27 17.21 -28.75
C SER A 290 -2.68 16.99 -27.28
N ASP A 291 -3.74 16.22 -27.04
CA ASP A 291 -4.27 15.97 -25.70
C ASP A 291 -3.27 15.16 -24.86
N PRO A 292 -2.72 15.69 -23.73
CA PRO A 292 -1.78 14.97 -22.89
C PRO A 292 -2.32 13.65 -22.32
N ALA A 293 -3.64 13.54 -22.11
CA ALA A 293 -4.26 12.33 -21.57
C ALA A 293 -4.05 11.10 -22.46
N GLN A 294 -3.79 11.29 -23.76
CA GLN A 294 -3.56 10.16 -24.69
C GLN A 294 -2.22 9.46 -24.47
N TYR A 295 -1.28 10.09 -23.76
CA TYR A 295 0.05 9.53 -23.47
C TYR A 295 0.08 8.64 -22.24
N TRP A 296 -1.05 8.52 -21.53
CA TRP A 296 -1.23 7.61 -20.41
C TRP A 296 -1.80 6.27 -20.87
N THR A 297 -1.04 5.20 -20.67
CA THR A 297 -1.46 3.83 -21.00
C THR A 297 -1.50 2.96 -19.75
N ILE A 298 -2.66 2.36 -19.47
CA ILE A 298 -2.81 1.32 -18.44
C ILE A 298 -2.21 0.01 -18.95
N LEU A 299 -1.22 -0.53 -18.23
CA LEU A 299 -0.55 -1.78 -18.59
C LEU A 299 -1.07 -2.98 -17.79
N ARG A 300 -1.49 -2.75 -16.53
CA ARG A 300 -2.06 -3.78 -15.64
C ARG A 300 -3.16 -3.20 -14.76
N GLY A 301 -4.17 -4.02 -14.50
CA GLY A 301 -5.42 -3.61 -13.87
C GLY A 301 -6.41 -3.03 -14.89
N GLN A 302 -7.37 -2.27 -14.40
CA GLN A 302 -8.47 -1.71 -15.19
C GLN A 302 -8.84 -0.33 -14.65
N LYS A 303 -9.62 0.47 -15.40
CA LYS A 303 -10.06 1.79 -14.94
C LYS A 303 -10.72 1.69 -13.56
N GLY A 304 -10.29 2.52 -12.61
CA GLY A 304 -10.73 2.48 -11.21
C GLY A 304 -10.04 1.43 -10.33
N GLN A 305 -9.21 0.56 -10.90
CA GLN A 305 -8.35 -0.42 -10.21
C GLN A 305 -7.03 -0.58 -10.99
N VAL A 306 -6.39 0.53 -11.35
CA VAL A 306 -5.14 0.51 -12.12
C VAL A 306 -3.99 0.13 -11.19
N LEU A 307 -3.15 -0.80 -11.64
CA LEU A 307 -2.00 -1.30 -10.88
C LEU A 307 -0.67 -0.87 -11.47
N ARG A 308 -0.63 -0.74 -12.80
CA ARG A 308 0.54 -0.28 -13.53
C ARG A 308 0.10 0.54 -14.73
N ALA A 309 0.77 1.67 -14.93
CA ALA A 309 0.59 2.49 -16.10
C ALA A 309 1.92 3.10 -16.54
N VAL A 310 1.95 3.55 -17.78
CA VAL A 310 3.08 4.26 -18.37
C VAL A 310 2.60 5.59 -18.94
N TYR A 311 3.39 6.64 -18.72
CA TYR A 311 3.29 7.89 -19.44
C TYR A 311 4.44 7.96 -20.45
N GLU A 312 4.12 7.82 -21.74
CA GLU A 312 5.09 7.82 -22.83
C GLU A 312 4.52 8.44 -24.11
N VAL A 313 5.36 9.20 -24.81
CA VAL A 313 5.02 9.73 -26.13
C VAL A 313 5.41 8.68 -27.17
N PRO A 314 4.54 8.33 -28.15
CA PRO A 314 4.85 7.32 -29.15
C PRO A 314 6.03 7.77 -30.02
N ALA A 315 6.87 6.82 -30.44
CA ALA A 315 8.06 7.10 -31.24
C ALA A 315 7.77 7.79 -32.60
N SER A 316 6.51 7.79 -33.06
CA SER A 316 6.07 8.51 -34.25
C SER A 316 5.91 10.02 -34.05
N ALA A 317 5.87 10.50 -32.81
CA ALA A 317 5.85 11.93 -32.50
C ALA A 317 7.26 12.53 -32.59
N ASN A 318 7.35 13.82 -32.88
CA ASN A 318 8.62 14.54 -33.00
C ASN A 318 9.06 15.21 -31.68
N PHE A 319 8.52 14.77 -30.54
CA PHE A 319 8.84 15.28 -29.21
C PHE A 319 8.80 14.13 -28.19
N LYS A 320 9.32 14.37 -26.99
CA LYS A 320 9.40 13.42 -25.87
C LYS A 320 8.58 13.93 -24.69
N VAL A 321 8.36 13.09 -23.68
CA VAL A 321 7.72 13.51 -22.41
C VAL A 321 8.44 14.73 -21.83
N GLY A 322 9.78 14.76 -21.87
CA GLY A 322 10.56 15.89 -21.36
C GLY A 322 10.49 17.18 -22.17
N ASP A 323 9.83 17.18 -23.33
CA ASP A 323 9.51 18.39 -24.09
C ASP A 323 8.13 18.95 -23.73
N MET A 324 7.30 18.17 -23.02
CA MET A 324 6.02 18.61 -22.50
C MET A 324 6.20 19.48 -21.24
N THR A 325 5.16 20.22 -20.88
CA THR A 325 5.12 21.01 -19.65
C THR A 325 3.99 20.56 -18.72
N ILE A 326 4.13 20.85 -17.43
CA ILE A 326 3.07 20.84 -16.43
C ILE A 326 3.09 22.22 -15.76
N ASP A 327 2.00 22.97 -15.88
CA ASP A 327 1.88 24.37 -15.42
C ASP A 327 3.00 25.27 -15.97
N GLY A 328 3.33 25.10 -17.26
CA GLY A 328 4.38 25.86 -17.95
C GLY A 328 5.81 25.48 -17.57
N ARG A 329 6.02 24.49 -16.68
CA ARG A 329 7.36 23.97 -16.34
C ARG A 329 7.65 22.69 -17.12
N PRO A 330 8.82 22.54 -17.76
CA PRO A 330 9.20 21.30 -18.44
C PRO A 330 9.12 20.08 -17.53
N ILE A 331 8.73 18.92 -18.08
CA ILE A 331 8.75 17.66 -17.34
C ILE A 331 10.19 17.14 -17.25
N GLU A 332 10.84 17.40 -16.12
CA GLU A 332 12.19 16.96 -15.84
C GLU A 332 12.22 15.71 -14.97
N PHE A 333 11.17 15.41 -14.21
CA PHE A 333 11.12 14.31 -13.23
C PHE A 333 9.78 13.57 -13.27
N GLY A 334 9.80 12.25 -13.04
CA GLY A 334 8.57 11.47 -12.92
C GLY A 334 7.72 11.89 -11.74
N GLY A 335 8.35 12.47 -10.71
CA GLY A 335 7.67 13.09 -9.57
C GLY A 335 6.66 14.17 -9.95
N GLN A 336 6.89 14.94 -11.03
CA GLN A 336 5.94 15.98 -11.47
C GLN A 336 4.63 15.37 -11.95
N ILE A 337 4.70 14.23 -12.64
CA ILE A 337 3.52 13.47 -13.06
C ILE A 337 2.87 12.81 -11.83
N ALA A 338 3.67 12.27 -10.91
CA ALA A 338 3.17 11.65 -9.67
C ALA A 338 2.34 12.63 -8.81
N GLU A 339 2.70 13.91 -8.78
CA GLU A 339 1.92 14.96 -8.10
C GLU A 339 0.51 15.13 -8.68
N SER A 340 0.26 14.62 -9.88
CA SER A 340 -1.06 14.66 -10.55
C SER A 340 -1.79 13.30 -10.52
N ILE A 341 -1.20 12.27 -9.90
CA ILE A 341 -1.81 10.94 -9.76
C ILE A 341 -2.58 10.87 -8.44
N THR A 342 -3.85 10.44 -8.55
CA THR A 342 -4.66 10.13 -7.38
C THR A 342 -4.63 8.63 -7.10
N MET A 343 -4.12 8.26 -5.93
CA MET A 343 -4.18 6.91 -5.39
C MET A 343 -5.49 6.70 -4.63
N LYS A 344 -5.92 5.45 -4.53
CA LYS A 344 -7.06 5.08 -3.69
C LYS A 344 -6.99 3.68 -3.12
N LEU A 345 -7.84 3.47 -2.12
CA LEU A 345 -8.41 2.18 -1.77
C LEU A 345 -9.91 2.33 -1.55
N THR A 346 -10.64 1.22 -1.51
CA THR A 346 -12.10 1.23 -1.32
C THR A 346 -12.47 0.52 -0.02
N GLY A 347 -12.99 1.28 0.95
CA GLY A 347 -13.59 0.75 2.16
C GLY A 347 -15.05 0.38 1.94
N VAL A 348 -15.56 -0.56 2.74
CA VAL A 348 -16.95 -0.98 2.78
C VAL A 348 -17.46 -0.84 4.20
N ALA A 349 -18.61 -0.20 4.41
CA ALA A 349 -19.22 -0.05 5.72
C ALA A 349 -20.73 -0.36 5.68
N SER A 350 -21.27 -0.91 6.77
CA SER A 350 -22.69 -1.23 6.90
C SER A 350 -23.20 -1.03 8.33
N LYS A 351 -24.51 -0.85 8.50
CA LYS A 351 -25.15 -0.70 9.83
C LYS A 351 -25.53 -2.03 10.46
N HIS A 352 -25.02 -3.14 9.93
CA HIS A 352 -25.26 -4.48 10.43
C HIS A 352 -24.67 -4.59 11.83
N HIS A 353 -25.49 -4.26 12.85
CA HIS A 353 -25.13 -3.99 14.24
C HIS A 353 -24.51 -2.60 14.44
N SER A 354 -25.30 -1.65 14.95
CA SER A 354 -24.75 -0.42 15.52
C SER A 354 -23.95 -0.78 16.77
N ILE A 355 -22.62 -0.76 16.65
CA ILE A 355 -21.70 -1.05 17.75
C ILE A 355 -21.42 0.23 18.53
N GLN A 356 -21.40 0.13 19.86
CA GLN A 356 -20.97 1.19 20.77
C GLN A 356 -19.72 0.71 21.49
N ASN A 357 -18.56 1.12 21.00
CA ASN A 357 -17.27 0.73 21.55
C ASN A 357 -16.78 1.73 22.61
N PRO A 358 -16.04 1.26 23.63
CA PRO A 358 -15.43 2.14 24.61
C PRO A 358 -14.31 3.00 23.99
N LEU A 359 -14.03 4.14 24.61
CA LEU A 359 -12.86 4.95 24.30
C LEU A 359 -11.64 4.43 25.05
N LEU A 360 -10.60 4.03 24.31
CA LEU A 360 -9.32 3.59 24.87
C LEU A 360 -8.33 4.75 24.96
N THR A 361 -7.46 4.73 25.95
CA THR A 361 -6.32 5.64 26.00
C THR A 361 -5.30 5.30 24.91
N CYS A 362 -4.32 6.19 24.70
CA CYS A 362 -3.19 5.90 23.81
C CYS A 362 -2.28 4.82 24.44
N PRO A 363 -1.77 3.85 23.67
CA PRO A 363 -0.88 2.82 24.19
C PRO A 363 0.36 3.42 24.87
N GLY A 364 0.67 2.94 26.07
CA GLY A 364 1.79 3.41 26.88
C GLY A 364 1.52 4.70 27.67
N SER A 365 0.25 5.13 27.76
CA SER A 365 -0.17 6.18 28.70
C SER A 365 -0.30 5.60 30.12
N SER A 366 -0.12 6.44 31.14
CA SER A 366 -0.01 6.03 32.55
C SER A 366 -1.24 5.29 33.12
N ASP A 367 -2.39 5.35 32.46
CA ASP A 367 -3.59 4.58 32.82
C ASP A 367 -3.47 3.08 32.47
N ASP A 368 -2.54 2.69 31.59
CA ASP A 368 -2.22 1.27 31.32
C ASP A 368 -1.57 0.57 32.54
N ALA A 369 -1.12 1.35 33.54
CA ALA A 369 -0.52 0.84 34.76
C ALA A 369 -1.54 0.28 35.77
N VAL A 370 -2.85 0.47 35.55
CA VAL A 370 -3.90 -0.14 36.40
C VAL A 370 -4.33 -1.49 35.82
N ARG A 371 -3.36 -2.38 35.60
CA ARG A 371 -3.63 -3.82 35.60
C ARG A 371 -3.60 -4.28 37.07
N PRO A 372 -4.61 -4.99 37.60
CA PRO A 372 -4.45 -5.65 38.88
C PRO A 372 -3.30 -6.65 38.75
N ALA A 373 -2.25 -6.43 39.53
CA ALA A 373 -1.14 -7.36 39.67
C ALA A 373 -1.66 -8.67 40.29
N GLY A 374 -1.90 -9.66 39.42
CA GLY A 374 -1.93 -11.05 39.83
C GLY A 374 -0.50 -11.49 40.12
N LEU A 375 -0.16 -11.54 41.40
CA LEU A 375 1.10 -12.08 41.95
C LEU A 375 1.45 -13.45 41.35
N VAL A 376 2.65 -13.58 40.78
CA VAL A 376 3.65 -14.58 41.24
C VAL A 376 5.04 -13.97 41.10
N ALA A 377 5.71 -13.81 42.23
CA ALA A 377 7.11 -13.42 42.35
C ALA A 377 8.03 -14.61 42.05
N GLY A 378 9.22 -14.33 41.50
CA GLY A 378 10.26 -15.32 41.25
C GLY A 378 11.51 -14.70 40.61
N ASP A 379 12.16 -13.84 41.39
CA ASP A 379 13.55 -13.35 41.38
C ASP A 379 14.49 -13.46 40.16
N ASN A 380 15.05 -12.28 39.86
CA ASN A 380 16.43 -11.93 39.51
C ASN A 380 17.07 -12.26 38.14
N GLU A 381 17.25 -11.16 37.40
CA GLU A 381 18.48 -10.69 36.75
C GLU A 381 19.20 -11.63 35.77
N ILE A 382 19.22 -11.23 34.48
CA ILE A 382 20.33 -10.48 33.86
C ILE A 382 19.86 -10.03 32.47
N LEU A 383 19.82 -8.71 32.25
CA LEU A 383 19.69 -8.10 30.92
C LEU A 383 20.98 -8.33 30.13
N PRO A 384 20.88 -8.53 28.80
CA PRO A 384 21.80 -7.83 27.93
C PRO A 384 21.06 -7.08 26.82
N THR A 385 21.20 -5.75 26.91
CA THR A 385 21.64 -4.86 25.84
C THR A 385 21.29 -5.22 24.39
N ARG A 386 20.41 -4.39 23.82
CA ARG A 386 20.38 -4.04 22.39
C ARG A 386 21.79 -3.94 21.81
N VAL A 387 22.03 -4.66 20.72
CA VAL A 387 22.94 -4.21 19.68
C VAL A 387 22.12 -4.08 18.40
N ILE A 388 22.02 -2.84 17.96
CA ILE A 388 21.56 -2.44 16.64
C ILE A 388 22.56 -3.01 15.63
N ARG A 389 22.09 -3.86 14.72
CA ARG A 389 22.52 -3.93 13.32
C ARG A 389 21.34 -4.29 12.45
#